data_AF-A0A1D6EQX4-F1
#
_entry.id   AF-A0A1D6EQX4-F1
#
_cell.length_a   1.000
_cell.length_b   1.000
_cell.length_c   1.000
_cell.angle_alpha   90.00
_cell.angle_beta   90.00
_cell.angle_gamma   90.00
#
_symmetry.space_group_name_H-M   'P 1'
#
loop_
_entity.id
_entity.type
_entity.pdbx_description
1 polymer ?
#
loop_
_entity_poly.entity_id
_entity_poly.type
_entity_poly.pdbx_seq_one_letter_code
_entity_poly.pdbx_strand_id
1 'polypeptide(L)'
;MVQVGNSPEYITDRKLGKGGFGHVYVGRRVSGGAARTGPDAYEVALKLEHRNSKGCNYGPPYEWQVYNTLNGCYGIPSVHYKGRHSDYYILGMDMLGPSLWDVWNSMGQA
;
A
#
# COMPACT_ATOMS: atom_id res chain seq x y z
N MET A 1 -0.18 -13.70 8.35
CA MET A 1 -0.57 -12.44 9.02
C MET A 1 0.67 -11.59 9.12
N VAL A 2 0.60 -10.30 8.78
CA VAL A 2 1.74 -9.40 8.87
C VAL A 2 1.49 -8.45 10.03
N GLN A 3 2.21 -8.67 11.13
CA GLN A 3 2.37 -7.69 12.19
C GLN A 3 3.57 -6.83 11.82
N VAL A 4 3.35 -5.53 11.69
CA VAL A 4 4.33 -4.63 11.11
C VAL A 4 4.55 -3.47 12.10
N GLY A 5 5.49 -3.65 13.02
CA GLY A 5 5.79 -2.66 14.08
C GLY A 5 4.58 -2.34 14.98
N ASN A 6 4.38 -1.06 15.31
CA ASN A 6 3.27 -0.57 16.14
C ASN A 6 1.93 -0.42 15.37
N SER A 7 1.82 -0.99 14.17
CA SER A 7 0.58 -0.93 13.41
C SER A 7 -0.41 -2.02 13.86
N PRO A 8 -1.70 -1.86 13.54
CA PRO A 8 -2.62 -2.98 13.55
C PRO A 8 -2.07 -4.14 12.73
N GLU A 9 -2.44 -5.36 13.10
CA GLU A 9 -2.12 -6.52 12.28
C GLU A 9 -2.97 -6.51 11.01
N TYR A 10 -2.33 -6.81 9.87
CA TYR A 10 -3.02 -6.93 8.60
C TYR A 10 -2.85 -8.34 8.03
N ILE A 11 -3.92 -8.85 7.43
CA ILE A 11 -3.90 -10.06 6.62
C ILE A 11 -3.88 -9.63 5.15
N THR A 12 -2.87 -10.08 4.43
CA THR A 12 -2.81 -9.94 2.98
C THR A 12 -3.88 -10.81 2.34
N ASP A 13 -4.71 -10.22 1.50
CA ASP A 13 -5.78 -10.87 0.75
C ASP A 13 -5.43 -10.86 -0.75
N ARG A 14 -6.40 -10.59 -1.63
CA ARG A 14 -6.19 -10.61 -3.09
C ARG A 14 -5.11 -9.63 -3.55
N LYS A 15 -4.40 -10.02 -4.62
CA LYS A 15 -3.46 -9.15 -5.33
C LYS A 15 -4.23 -8.08 -6.11
N LEU A 16 -3.85 -6.82 -5.95
CA LEU A 16 -4.38 -5.68 -6.70
C LEU A 16 -3.59 -5.43 -7.98
N GLY A 17 -2.27 -5.66 -7.96
CA GLY A 17 -1.44 -5.46 -9.14
C GLY A 17 0.06 -5.53 -8.86
N LYS A 18 0.82 -4.94 -9.77
CA LYS A 18 2.27 -4.77 -9.67
C LYS A 18 2.59 -3.28 -9.67
N GLY A 19 3.29 -2.80 -8.65
CA GLY A 19 3.86 -1.46 -8.63
C GLY A 19 5.24 -1.45 -9.29
N GLY A 20 5.87 -0.27 -9.40
CA GLY A 20 7.17 -0.11 -10.07
C GLY A 20 8.27 -1.09 -9.60
N PHE A 21 8.29 -1.44 -8.31
CA PHE A 21 9.35 -2.25 -7.68
C PHE A 21 8.84 -3.42 -6.84
N GLY A 22 7.54 -3.71 -6.89
CA GLY A 22 6.92 -4.70 -6.00
C GLY A 22 5.50 -5.09 -6.37
N HIS A 23 4.85 -5.82 -5.48
CA HIS A 23 3.49 -6.29 -5.62
C HIS A 23 2.56 -5.54 -4.67
N VAL A 24 1.34 -5.27 -5.12
CA VAL A 24 0.33 -4.58 -4.32
C VAL A 24 -0.80 -5.56 -4.02
N TYR A 25 -1.21 -5.63 -2.77
CA TYR A 25 -2.26 -6.50 -2.26
C TYR A 25 -3.26 -5.70 -1.43
N VAL A 26 -4.46 -6.24 -1.26
CA VAL A 26 -5.37 -5.78 -0.22
C VAL A 26 -4.84 -6.25 1.13
N GLY A 27 -4.75 -5.35 2.10
CA GLY A 27 -4.57 -5.67 3.51
C GLY A 27 -5.87 -5.46 4.27
N ARG A 28 -6.33 -6.47 5.00
CA ARG A 28 -7.44 -6.34 5.95
C ARG A 28 -6.95 -6.28 7.37
N ARG A 29 -7.38 -5.26 8.10
CA ARG A 29 -7.08 -5.11 9.52
C ARG A 29 -7.71 -6.27 10.28
N VAL A 30 -6.93 -6.92 11.16
CA VAL A 30 -7.39 -8.08 11.96
C VAL A 30 -8.42 -7.67 13.00
N SER A 31 -8.28 -6.47 13.57
CA SER A 31 -9.17 -5.98 14.63
C SER A 31 -9.37 -4.46 14.55
N GLY A 32 -10.63 -4.04 14.66
CA GLY A 32 -11.03 -2.64 14.59
C GLY A 32 -10.95 -2.04 13.19
N GLY A 33 -11.29 -0.74 13.09
CA GLY A 33 -11.38 -0.03 11.82
C GLY A 33 -12.71 -0.28 11.11
N ALA A 34 -13.43 0.79 10.80
CA ALA A 34 -14.67 0.77 10.02
C ALA A 34 -14.66 1.80 8.89
N ALA A 35 -13.61 2.64 8.85
CA ALA A 35 -13.47 3.65 7.83
C ALA A 35 -13.03 3.02 6.51
N ARG A 36 -13.31 3.71 5.41
CA ARG A 36 -12.83 3.34 4.08
C ARG A 36 -11.41 3.85 3.81
N THR A 37 -11.01 4.91 4.49
CA THR A 37 -9.72 5.59 4.35
C THR A 37 -9.27 6.12 5.72
N GLY A 38 -8.02 6.57 5.80
CA GLY A 38 -7.45 7.15 7.00
C GLY A 38 -6.92 6.11 8.00
N PRO A 39 -6.45 6.56 9.17
CA PRO A 39 -5.77 5.71 10.15
C PRO A 39 -6.60 4.49 10.65
N ASP A 40 -7.93 4.59 10.55
CA ASP A 40 -8.88 3.53 10.93
C ASP A 40 -9.50 2.79 9.74
N ALA A 41 -8.84 2.83 8.59
CA ALA A 41 -9.26 2.08 7.42
C ALA A 41 -9.28 0.56 7.70
N TYR A 42 -10.40 -0.10 7.38
CA TYR A 42 -10.53 -1.55 7.50
C TYR A 42 -9.74 -2.28 6.40
N GLU A 43 -9.78 -1.75 5.17
CA GLU A 43 -9.02 -2.22 4.03
C GLU A 43 -7.99 -1.17 3.60
N VAL A 44 -6.76 -1.62 3.37
CA VAL A 44 -5.62 -0.78 2.94
C VAL A 44 -4.94 -1.42 1.73
N ALA A 45 -4.25 -0.61 0.93
CA ALA A 45 -3.34 -1.13 -0.08
C ALA A 45 -1.97 -1.41 0.55
N LEU A 46 -1.53 -2.66 0.52
CA LEU A 46 -0.21 -3.09 0.97
C LEU A 46 0.71 -3.29 -0.22
N LYS A 47 1.74 -2.44 -0.32
CA LYS A 47 2.82 -2.60 -1.28
C LYS A 47 3.99 -3.32 -0.62
N LEU A 48 4.39 -4.44 -1.21
CA LEU A 48 5.51 -5.27 -0.76
C LEU A 48 6.63 -5.23 -1.79
N GLU A 49 7.79 -4.76 -1.37
CA GLU A 49 9.00 -4.65 -2.18
C GLU A 49 10.09 -5.50 -1.54
N HIS A 50 10.68 -6.42 -2.31
CA HIS A 50 11.78 -7.23 -1.81
C HIS A 50 13.01 -6.35 -1.60
N ARG A 51 13.80 -6.61 -0.56
CA ARG A 51 15.00 -5.83 -0.23
C ARG A 51 16.06 -5.78 -1.34
N ASN A 52 16.06 -6.78 -2.24
CA ASN A 52 16.95 -6.84 -3.39
C ASN A 52 16.34 -6.19 -4.66
N SER A 53 15.13 -5.63 -4.56
CA SER A 53 14.54 -4.86 -5.66
C SER A 53 15.36 -3.61 -5.96
N LYS A 54 15.29 -3.14 -7.20
CA LYS A 54 15.94 -1.88 -7.61
C LYS A 54 15.44 -0.74 -6.71
N GLY A 55 16.37 0.06 -6.20
CA GLY A 55 16.05 1.18 -5.29
C GLY A 55 15.99 0.82 -3.80
N CYS A 56 16.16 -0.46 -3.42
CA CYS A 56 16.19 -0.91 -2.02
C CYS A 56 17.61 -1.19 -1.46
N ASN A 57 18.65 -1.00 -2.28
CA ASN A 57 20.04 -1.39 -1.94
C ASN A 57 20.64 -0.63 -0.75
N TYR A 58 20.11 0.56 -0.44
CA TYR A 58 20.67 1.46 0.58
C TYR A 58 19.70 1.77 1.73
N GLY A 59 18.60 1.01 1.83
CA GLY A 59 17.57 1.22 2.85
C GLY A 59 16.16 1.15 2.30
N PRO A 60 15.18 1.71 3.02
CA PRO A 60 13.80 1.77 2.56
C PRO A 60 13.65 2.50 1.20
N PRO A 61 12.65 2.14 0.38
CA PRO A 61 12.42 2.76 -0.92
C PRO A 61 12.28 4.29 -0.83
N TYR A 62 12.88 5.02 -1.78
CA TYR A 62 12.79 6.49 -1.86
C TYR A 62 11.33 7.00 -1.93
N GLU A 63 10.43 6.21 -2.52
CA GLU A 63 8.99 6.47 -2.55
C GLU A 63 8.40 6.79 -1.16
N TRP A 64 8.93 6.21 -0.09
CA TRP A 64 8.48 6.50 1.27
C TRP A 64 8.74 7.94 1.69
N GLN A 65 9.85 8.54 1.22
CA GLN A 65 10.17 9.94 1.47
C GLN A 65 9.24 10.84 0.66
N VAL A 66 8.97 10.48 -0.60
CA VAL A 66 8.04 11.20 -1.47
C VAL A 66 6.65 11.28 -0.84
N TYR A 67 6.09 10.16 -0.37
CA TYR A 67 4.81 10.17 0.34
C TYR A 67 4.85 10.95 1.65
N ASN A 68 6.00 11.04 2.32
CA ASN A 68 6.12 11.85 3.53
C ASN A 68 6.03 13.34 3.21
N THR A 69 6.69 13.77 2.14
CA THR A 69 6.69 15.17 1.68
C THR A 69 5.32 15.59 1.14
N LEU A 70 4.61 14.68 0.46
CA LEU A 70 3.30 14.95 -0.13
C LEU A 70 2.12 14.65 0.83
N ASN A 71 2.40 14.32 2.09
CA ASN A 71 1.36 13.96 3.04
C ASN A 71 0.38 15.13 3.25
N GLY A 72 -0.92 14.85 3.15
CA GLY A 72 -1.99 15.85 3.27
C GLY A 72 -2.30 16.63 1.98
N CYS A 73 -1.57 16.39 0.88
CA CYS A 73 -1.93 16.95 -0.43
C CYS A 73 -3.19 16.28 -0.99
N TYR A 74 -4.08 17.09 -1.58
CA TYR A 74 -5.30 16.58 -2.22
C TYR A 74 -4.96 15.60 -3.37
N GLY A 75 -5.66 14.47 -3.40
CA GLY A 75 -5.46 13.43 -4.41
C GLY A 75 -4.26 12.50 -4.16
N ILE A 76 -3.51 12.68 -3.08
CA ILE A 76 -2.42 11.79 -2.68
C ILE A 76 -2.91 10.86 -1.57
N PRO A 77 -2.75 9.52 -1.68
CA PRO A 77 -3.17 8.60 -0.64
C PRO A 77 -2.32 8.77 0.62
N SER A 78 -2.98 8.72 1.78
CA SER A 78 -2.32 8.76 3.08
C SER A 78 -1.58 7.46 3.34
N VAL A 79 -0.43 7.56 3.99
CA VAL A 79 0.32 6.38 4.45
C VAL A 79 -0.02 6.12 5.91
N HIS A 80 -0.55 4.94 6.19
CA HIS A 80 -0.87 4.49 7.56
C HIS A 80 0.28 3.71 8.18
N TYR A 81 1.12 3.10 7.33
CA TYR A 81 2.17 2.23 7.80
C TYR A 81 3.40 2.20 6.88
N LYS A 82 4.58 2.15 7.50
CA LYS A 82 5.87 1.91 6.86
C LYS A 82 6.70 0.99 7.74
N GLY A 83 7.28 -0.05 7.17
CA GLY A 83 8.33 -0.81 7.85
C GLY A 83 8.76 -2.07 7.12
N ARG A 84 9.48 -2.93 7.84
CA ARG A 84 10.15 -4.09 7.26
C ARG A 84 9.68 -5.35 7.96
N HIS A 85 9.33 -6.36 7.17
CA HIS A 85 9.02 -7.69 7.68
C HIS A 85 9.78 -8.72 6.84
N SER A 86 10.63 -9.52 7.51
CA SER A 86 11.55 -10.44 6.84
C SER A 86 12.37 -9.71 5.75
N ASP A 87 12.40 -10.22 4.52
CA ASP A 87 13.11 -9.63 3.39
C ASP A 87 12.30 -8.62 2.57
N TYR A 88 11.18 -8.12 3.11
CA TYR A 88 10.31 -7.17 2.42
C TYR A 88 10.19 -5.84 3.16
N TYR A 89 10.26 -4.76 2.39
CA TYR A 89 9.74 -3.46 2.78
C TYR A 89 8.25 -3.41 2.48
N ILE A 90 7.48 -2.92 3.45
CA ILE A 90 6.03 -2.88 3.45
C ILE A 90 5.57 -1.44 3.62
N LEU A 91 4.74 -0.99 2.68
CA LEU A 91 4.07 0.31 2.70
C LEU A 91 2.56 0.07 2.71
N GLY A 92 1.88 0.54 3.75
CA GLY A 92 0.43 0.47 3.89
C GLY A 92 -0.20 1.85 3.72
N MET A 93 -1.10 1.98 2.75
CA MET A 93 -1.71 3.26 2.36
C MET A 93 -3.22 3.12 2.12
N ASP A 94 -3.89 4.25 1.94
CA ASP A 94 -5.32 4.31 1.63
C ASP A 94 -5.67 3.37 0.46
N MET A 95 -6.80 2.68 0.59
CA MET A 95 -7.39 1.96 -0.53
C MET A 95 -8.04 2.95 -1.49
N LEU A 96 -7.58 2.97 -2.74
CA LEU A 96 -8.14 3.81 -3.80
C LEU A 96 -9.08 3.01 -4.70
N GLY A 97 -9.87 3.73 -5.50
CA GLY A 97 -10.72 3.15 -6.52
C GLY A 97 -9.93 2.52 -7.69
N PRO A 98 -10.65 1.99 -8.70
CA PRO A 98 -10.03 1.44 -9.90
C PRO A 98 -9.11 2.44 -10.60
N SER A 99 -8.06 1.95 -11.24
CA SER A 99 -7.19 2.79 -12.06
C SER A 99 -7.93 3.28 -13.31
N LEU A 100 -7.44 4.34 -13.94
CA LEU A 100 -8.00 4.83 -15.21
C LEU A 100 -8.00 3.74 -16.30
N TRP A 101 -7.01 2.85 -16.28
CA TRP A 101 -6.96 1.71 -17.20
C TRP A 101 -8.08 0.70 -16.94
N ASP A 102 -8.40 0.44 -15.67
CA ASP A 102 -9.51 -0.44 -15.30
C ASP A 102 -10.85 0.17 -15.73
N VAL A 103 -11.03 1.47 -15.51
CA VAL A 103 -12.22 2.21 -15.93
C VAL A 103 -12.38 2.12 -17.45
N TRP A 104 -11.32 2.41 -18.21
CA TRP A 104 -11.33 2.32 -19.67
C TRP A 104 -11.73 0.93 -20.17
N ASN A 105 -11.13 -0.13 -19.63
CA ASN A 105 -11.47 -1.50 -20.03
C ASN A 105 -12.90 -1.92 -19.63
N SER A 106 -13.44 -1.35 -18.56
CA SER A 106 -14.83 -1.64 -18.13
C SER A 106 -15.90 -1.00 -19.01
N MET A 107 -15.57 0.07 -19.74
CA MET A 107 -16.51 0.82 -20.58
C MET A 107 -16.72 0.20 -21.97
N GLY A 108 -16.01 -0.90 -22.27
CA GLY A 108 -15.93 -1.46 -23.62
C GLY A 108 -14.99 -0.61 -24.47
N GLN A 109 -13.98 -1.24 -25.06
CA GLN A 109 -13.09 -0.57 -26.00
C GLN A 109 -13.92 -0.22 -27.24
N ALA A 110 -14.33 1.04 -27.37
CA ALA A 110 -14.97 1.56 -28.59
C ALA A 110 -13.91 1.80 -29.68
#